data_AF-A0A8S0SEJ2-F1
#
_entry.id   AF-A0A8S0SEJ2-F1
#
_cell.length_a   1.000
_cell.length_b   1.000
_cell.length_c   1.000
_cell.angle_alpha   90.00
_cell.angle_beta   90.00
_cell.angle_gamma   90.00
#
_symmetry.space_group_name_H-M   'P 1'
#
loop_
_entity.id
_entity.type
_entity.pdbx_description
1 polymer ?
#
loop_
_entity_poly.entity_id
_entity_poly.type
_entity_poly.pdbx_seq_one_letter_code
_entity_poly.pdbx_strand_id
1 'polypeptide(L)'
;DIKCANLLVDAYGVVKLADFGMAKHLPEQVANLSLKGSPYWMAPELLQSSMQKRASSNLAFAVDIWSLGCTIIEMLNGKPPWSEYEGAAALFKVLKETPPIPETLSADGKDFLRCCLRRNPAERPKASFLLAHQFVKQSHKDDPLSCTHHLMD
;
A
#
# COMPACT_ATOMS: atom_id res chain seq x y z
N ASP A 1 -4.19 1.98 7.23
CA ASP A 1 -2.74 1.89 7.51
C ASP A 1 -2.25 0.50 7.07
N ILE A 2 -2.13 0.29 5.76
CA ILE A 2 -1.70 -0.98 5.17
C ILE A 2 -0.22 -0.87 4.86
N LYS A 3 0.59 -1.70 5.51
CA LYS A 3 2.06 -1.79 5.42
C LYS A 3 2.52 -3.15 5.95
N CYS A 4 3.73 -3.61 5.60
CA CYS A 4 4.22 -4.91 6.05
C CYS A 4 4.25 -5.06 7.57
N ALA A 5 4.59 -3.99 8.30
CA ALA A 5 4.59 -4.01 9.78
C ALA A 5 3.23 -4.31 10.42
N ASN A 6 2.13 -4.15 9.68
CA ASN A 6 0.76 -4.44 10.13
C ASN A 6 0.20 -5.74 9.53
N LEU A 7 1.02 -6.51 8.80
CA LEU A 7 0.69 -7.83 8.28
C LEU A 7 1.33 -8.90 9.15
N LEU A 8 0.51 -9.64 9.91
CA LEU A 8 0.97 -10.78 10.70
C LEU A 8 0.82 -12.06 9.88
N VAL A 9 1.80 -12.96 9.97
CA VAL A 9 1.76 -14.27 9.34
C VAL A 9 1.84 -15.32 10.44
N ASP A 10 0.89 -16.25 10.48
CA ASP A 10 0.94 -17.37 11.42
C ASP A 10 1.81 -18.53 10.90
N ALA A 11 2.01 -19.55 11.75
CA ALA A 11 2.84 -20.71 11.43
C ALA A 11 2.32 -21.54 10.24
N TYR A 12 1.08 -21.31 9.80
CA TYR A 12 0.48 -21.98 8.64
C TYR A 12 0.51 -21.10 7.38
N GLY A 13 1.20 -19.95 7.42
CA GLY A 13 1.30 -19.02 6.30
C GLY A 13 0.05 -18.16 6.09
N VAL A 14 -0.88 -18.11 7.06
CA VAL A 14 -2.09 -17.30 6.94
C VAL A 14 -1.78 -15.86 7.34
N VAL A 15 -2.07 -14.92 6.42
CA VAL A 15 -1.88 -13.49 6.64
C VAL A 15 -3.10 -12.88 7.35
N LYS A 16 -2.85 -12.09 8.40
CA LYS A 16 -3.86 -11.34 9.16
C LYS A 16 -3.46 -9.87 9.26
N LEU A 17 -4.43 -8.99 9.04
CA LEU A 17 -4.26 -7.56 9.29
C LEU A 17 -4.29 -7.29 10.79
N ALA A 18 -3.32 -6.53 11.27
CA ALA A 18 -3.25 -6.01 12.62
C ALA A 18 -3.34 -4.48 12.62
N ASP A 19 -3.50 -3.91 13.82
CA ASP A 19 -3.50 -2.46 14.08
C ASP A 19 -4.53 -1.65 13.27
N PHE A 20 -5.78 -1.71 13.74
CA PHE A 20 -6.87 -0.85 13.26
C PHE A 20 -6.89 0.53 13.95
N GLY A 21 -5.83 0.92 14.67
CA GLY A 21 -5.80 2.15 15.49
C GLY A 21 -6.05 3.43 14.68
N MET A 22 -5.76 3.41 13.37
CA MET A 22 -5.99 4.51 12.45
C MET A 22 -7.28 4.37 11.61
N ALA A 23 -8.13 3.36 11.88
CA ALA A 23 -9.32 3.07 11.07
C ALA A 23 -10.46 4.08 11.25
N LYS A 24 -10.38 5.02 12.21
CA LYS A 24 -11.52 5.90 12.55
C LYS A 24 -11.26 7.41 12.70
N HIS A 25 -10.04 7.93 12.69
CA HIS A 25 -9.83 9.37 12.86
C HIS A 25 -9.06 9.98 11.69
N LEU A 26 -9.69 10.94 11.00
CA LEU A 26 -8.98 12.03 10.31
C LEU A 26 -8.94 13.21 11.30
N PRO A 27 -7.86 13.42 12.08
CA PRO A 27 -7.78 14.52 13.03
C PRO A 27 -7.42 15.82 12.31
N GLU A 28 -8.02 16.89 12.79
CA GLU A 28 -8.14 18.25 12.22
C GLU A 28 -6.86 19.12 12.28
N GLN A 29 -5.64 18.58 12.38
CA GLN A 29 -4.46 19.41 12.61
C GLN A 29 -3.27 19.14 11.67
N VAL A 30 -3.26 19.92 10.59
CA VAL A 30 -2.18 20.03 9.59
C VAL A 30 -0.86 20.57 10.17
N ALA A 31 -0.88 21.17 11.36
CA ALA A 31 0.34 21.71 11.99
C ALA A 31 1.15 20.68 12.80
N ASN A 32 0.56 19.52 13.14
CA ASN A 32 1.20 18.43 13.88
C ASN A 32 1.39 17.17 13.00
N LEU A 33 1.51 17.33 11.67
CA LEU A 33 2.04 16.30 10.77
C LEU A 33 3.54 16.02 11.00
N SER A 34 4.01 16.25 12.23
CA SER A 34 5.17 15.59 12.77
C SER A 34 4.84 14.10 12.94
N LEU A 35 5.34 13.30 12.00
CA LEU A 35 6.02 12.04 12.31
C LEU A 35 5.19 10.86 12.88
N LYS A 36 3.87 10.96 13.09
CA LYS A 36 3.08 9.80 13.58
C LYS A 36 2.54 8.87 12.50
N GLY A 37 2.37 9.37 11.29
CA GLY A 37 2.00 8.56 10.12
C GLY A 37 3.23 8.10 9.35
N SER A 38 3.11 6.97 8.67
CA SER A 38 4.14 6.43 7.80
C SER A 38 3.91 6.93 6.36
N PRO A 39 4.53 8.06 5.91
CA PRO A 39 4.13 8.75 4.68
C PRO A 39 4.32 7.93 3.41
N TYR A 40 5.21 6.94 3.45
CA TYR A 40 5.59 6.10 2.31
C TYR A 40 4.45 5.24 1.74
N TRP A 41 3.40 5.01 2.54
CA TRP A 41 2.20 4.27 2.13
C TRP A 41 0.98 5.19 1.93
N MET A 42 1.10 6.49 2.23
CA MET A 42 -0.02 7.42 2.15
C MET A 42 -0.33 7.79 0.70
N ALA A 43 -1.61 7.79 0.35
CA ALA A 43 -2.08 8.25 -0.95
C ALA A 43 -1.94 9.79 -1.07
N PRO A 44 -1.64 10.33 -2.26
CA PRO A 44 -1.39 11.76 -2.44
C PRO A 44 -2.59 12.63 -2.05
N GLU A 45 -3.81 12.13 -2.27
CA GLU A 45 -5.03 12.83 -1.90
C GLU A 45 -5.21 12.92 -0.39
N LEU A 46 -4.67 12.03 0.46
CA LEU A 46 -4.77 12.22 1.91
C LEU A 46 -4.02 13.47 2.36
N LEU A 47 -2.89 13.75 1.72
CA LEU A 47 -2.08 14.94 1.99
C LEU A 47 -2.76 16.22 1.48
N GLN A 48 -3.49 16.13 0.36
CA GLN A 48 -4.23 17.24 -0.25
C GLN A 48 -5.60 17.50 0.41
N SER A 49 -6.29 16.44 0.86
CA SER A 49 -7.67 16.45 1.38
C SER A 49 -7.77 16.91 2.84
N SER A 50 -6.64 17.16 3.50
CA SER A 50 -6.58 17.85 4.80
C SER A 50 -7.28 19.23 4.78
N MET A 51 -7.69 19.71 3.59
CA MET A 51 -8.46 20.93 3.34
C MET A 51 -9.97 20.72 3.04
N GLN A 52 -10.48 19.49 2.92
CA GLN A 52 -11.90 19.23 2.54
C GLN A 52 -12.64 18.29 3.50
N LYS A 53 -13.71 18.80 4.13
CA LYS A 53 -14.49 18.17 5.23
C LYS A 53 -15.35 16.94 4.87
N ARG A 54 -15.17 16.28 3.71
CA ARG A 54 -15.99 15.10 3.34
C ARG A 54 -15.17 14.02 2.63
N ALA A 55 -14.58 13.11 3.40
CA ALA A 55 -14.11 11.83 2.87
C ALA A 55 -15.34 10.97 2.51
N SER A 56 -15.52 10.65 1.23
CA SER A 56 -16.49 9.64 0.82
C SER A 56 -15.93 8.24 1.10
N SER A 57 -16.80 7.24 1.30
CA SER A 57 -16.37 5.85 1.47
C SER A 57 -15.54 5.35 0.29
N ASN A 58 -15.88 5.78 -0.94
CA ASN A 58 -15.11 5.47 -2.14
C ASN A 58 -13.68 6.02 -2.08
N LEU A 59 -13.50 7.23 -1.51
CA LEU A 59 -12.17 7.81 -1.33
C LEU A 59 -11.35 7.02 -0.31
N ALA A 60 -11.96 6.64 0.81
CA ALA A 60 -11.31 5.82 1.83
C ALA A 60 -10.82 4.47 1.25
N PHE A 61 -11.67 3.80 0.47
CA PHE A 61 -11.27 2.55 -0.20
C PHE A 61 -10.15 2.77 -1.23
N ALA A 62 -10.19 3.85 -2.01
CA ALA A 62 -9.14 4.15 -2.98
C ALA A 62 -7.78 4.40 -2.30
N VAL A 63 -7.77 5.04 -1.12
CA VAL A 63 -6.57 5.26 -0.30
C VAL A 63 -5.96 3.94 0.17
N ASP A 64 -6.79 2.99 0.60
CA ASP A 64 -6.32 1.65 0.99
C ASP A 64 -5.70 0.90 -0.20
N ILE A 65 -6.27 1.03 -1.41
CA ILE A 65 -5.72 0.44 -2.64
C ILE A 65 -4.33 1.01 -2.99
N TRP A 66 -4.11 2.30 -2.78
CA TRP A 66 -2.76 2.89 -2.93
C TRP A 66 -1.78 2.31 -1.91
N SER A 67 -2.20 2.26 -0.65
CA SER A 67 -1.39 1.73 0.46
C SER A 67 -0.98 0.26 0.21
N LEU A 68 -1.89 -0.55 -0.35
CA LEU A 68 -1.61 -1.90 -0.80
C LEU A 68 -0.52 -1.95 -1.88
N GLY A 69 -0.58 -1.07 -2.88
CA GLY A 69 0.44 -0.96 -3.91
C GLY A 69 1.84 -0.66 -3.33
N CYS A 70 1.92 0.30 -2.40
CA CYS A 70 3.16 0.60 -1.68
C CYS A 70 3.65 -0.60 -0.85
N THR A 71 2.75 -1.34 -0.21
CA THR A 71 3.07 -2.52 0.60
C THR A 71 3.62 -3.66 -0.27
N ILE A 72 3.09 -3.86 -1.48
CA ILE A 72 3.63 -4.86 -2.41
C ILE A 72 5.06 -4.49 -2.84
N ILE A 73 5.33 -3.20 -3.10
CA ILE A 73 6.70 -2.74 -3.40
C ILE A 73 7.61 -2.98 -2.19
N GLU A 74 7.12 -2.71 -0.98
CA GLU A 74 7.86 -2.97 0.26
C GLU A 74 8.22 -4.45 0.41
N MET A 75 7.27 -5.36 0.17
CA MET A 75 7.53 -6.81 0.22
C MET A 75 8.60 -7.24 -0.78
N LEU A 76 8.62 -6.66 -1.98
CA LEU A 76 9.58 -7.00 -3.03
C LEU A 76 10.98 -6.46 -2.77
N ASN A 77 11.08 -5.27 -2.19
CA ASN A 77 12.36 -4.56 -2.03
C ASN A 77 12.92 -4.63 -0.60
N GLY A 78 12.15 -5.15 0.37
CA GLY A 78 12.46 -5.12 1.80
C GLY A 78 12.35 -3.72 2.45
N LYS A 79 11.97 -2.70 1.68
CA LYS A 79 11.85 -1.31 2.14
C LYS A 79 10.74 -0.60 1.36
N PRO A 80 10.01 0.34 1.98
CA PRO A 80 8.91 1.02 1.31
C PRO A 80 9.41 1.96 0.20
N PRO A 81 8.52 2.41 -0.69
CA PRO A 81 8.85 3.43 -1.68
C PRO A 81 9.43 4.68 -1.03
N TRP A 82 10.47 5.26 -1.63
CA TRP A 82 11.08 6.51 -1.18
C TRP A 82 11.67 6.46 0.24
N SER A 83 12.01 5.26 0.72
CA SER A 83 12.62 5.03 2.05
C SER A 83 13.94 5.77 2.26
N GLU A 84 14.59 6.23 1.19
CA GLU A 84 15.79 7.08 1.21
C GLU A 84 15.51 8.55 1.56
N TYR A 85 14.24 8.97 1.61
CA TYR A 85 13.83 10.33 1.93
C TYR A 85 13.13 10.41 3.29
N GLU A 86 13.30 11.53 3.99
CA GLU A 86 12.69 11.77 5.29
C GLU A 86 11.92 13.11 5.32
N GLY A 87 11.00 13.23 6.28
CA GLY A 87 10.26 14.46 6.55
C GLY A 87 9.60 15.06 5.30
N ALA A 88 9.87 16.35 5.07
CA ALA A 88 9.29 17.09 3.94
C ALA A 88 9.70 16.53 2.56
N ALA A 89 10.88 15.92 2.43
CA ALA A 89 11.33 15.36 1.17
C ALA A 89 10.50 14.13 0.77
N ALA A 90 10.21 13.24 1.72
CA ALA A 90 9.33 12.09 1.50
C ALA A 90 7.90 12.55 1.15
N LEU A 91 7.37 13.55 1.85
CA LEU A 91 6.05 14.13 1.54
C LEU A 91 6.00 14.73 0.13
N PHE A 92 7.06 15.42 -0.30
CA PHE A 92 7.14 15.98 -1.65
C PHE A 92 7.12 14.89 -2.71
N LYS A 93 7.84 13.77 -2.49
CA LYS A 93 7.80 12.59 -3.37
C LYS A 93 6.37 12.05 -3.51
N VAL A 94 5.67 11.79 -2.40
CA VAL A 94 4.27 11.33 -2.43
C VAL A 94 3.38 12.31 -3.21
N LEU A 95 3.52 13.61 -2.97
CA LEU A 95 2.71 14.65 -3.60
C LEU A 95 2.98 14.83 -5.09
N LYS A 96 4.16 14.50 -5.60
CA LYS A 96 4.57 14.81 -6.99
C LYS A 96 4.79 13.60 -7.88
N GLU A 97 5.18 12.48 -7.30
CA GLU A 97 5.63 11.29 -8.02
C GLU A 97 4.73 10.09 -7.71
N THR A 98 4.85 9.05 -8.53
CA THR A 98 4.24 7.74 -8.29
C THR A 98 5.35 6.78 -7.85
N PRO A 99 5.10 5.85 -6.92
CA PRO A 99 6.10 4.88 -6.50
C PRO A 99 6.72 4.14 -7.70
N PRO A 100 8.06 3.98 -7.75
CA PRO A 100 8.70 3.24 -8.82
C PRO A 100 8.29 1.78 -8.79
N ILE A 101 7.87 1.24 -9.93
CA ILE A 101 7.50 -0.16 -10.07
C ILE A 101 8.77 -1.00 -10.27
N PRO A 102 9.04 -2.02 -9.44
CA PRO A 102 10.23 -2.86 -9.57
C PRO A 102 10.31 -3.54 -10.94
N GLU A 103 11.48 -3.48 -11.57
CA GLU A 103 11.71 -4.10 -12.89
C GLU A 103 11.72 -5.63 -12.82
N THR A 104 12.05 -6.19 -11.66
CA THR A 104 12.06 -7.63 -11.39
C THR A 104 10.66 -8.25 -11.33
N LEU A 105 9.61 -7.44 -11.23
CA LEU A 105 8.24 -7.92 -11.15
C LEU A 105 7.73 -8.40 -12.52
N SER A 106 6.90 -9.45 -12.51
CA SER A 106 6.25 -9.99 -13.72
C SER A 106 5.40 -8.92 -14.43
N ALA A 107 5.11 -9.13 -15.72
CA ALA A 107 4.27 -8.20 -16.48
C ALA A 107 2.90 -7.98 -15.82
N ASP A 108 2.26 -9.05 -15.36
CA ASP A 108 0.98 -8.99 -14.65
C ASP A 108 1.10 -8.28 -13.30
N GLY A 109 2.19 -8.49 -12.56
CA GLY A 109 2.42 -7.77 -11.30
C GLY A 109 2.67 -6.28 -11.51
N LYS A 110 3.42 -5.92 -12.57
CA LYS A 110 3.60 -4.51 -12.97
C LYS A 110 2.26 -3.87 -13.34
N ASP A 111 1.41 -4.59 -14.07
CA ASP A 111 0.07 -4.11 -14.42
C ASP A 111 -0.81 -3.90 -13.18
N PHE A 112 -0.81 -4.87 -12.25
CA PHE A 112 -1.50 -4.77 -10.98
C PHE A 112 -1.06 -3.54 -10.17
N LEU A 113 0.25 -3.30 -10.07
CA LEU A 113 0.79 -2.10 -9.39
C LEU A 113 0.38 -0.81 -10.09
N ARG A 114 0.35 -0.76 -11.43
CA ARG A 114 -0.16 0.41 -12.16
C ARG A 114 -1.62 0.69 -11.87
N CYS A 115 -2.44 -0.34 -11.66
CA CYS A 115 -3.83 -0.19 -11.22
C CYS A 115 -3.92 0.40 -9.80
N CYS A 116 -3.12 -0.12 -8.86
CA CYS A 116 -3.10 0.38 -7.48
C CYS A 116 -2.62 1.83 -7.36
N LEU A 117 -1.61 2.20 -8.14
CA LEU A 117 -0.85 3.44 -7.99
C LEU A 117 -1.30 4.56 -8.95
N ARG A 118 -2.55 4.52 -9.43
CA ARG A 118 -3.11 5.65 -10.20
C ARG A 118 -3.27 6.86 -9.29
N ARG A 119 -2.76 8.02 -9.71
CA ARG A 119 -2.79 9.23 -8.87
C ARG A 119 -4.20 9.73 -8.60
N ASN A 120 -5.08 9.69 -9.62
CA ASN A 120 -6.49 10.02 -9.44
C ASN A 120 -7.21 8.88 -8.68
N PRO A 121 -7.75 9.11 -7.47
CA PRO A 121 -8.43 8.07 -6.70
C PRO A 121 -9.67 7.50 -7.41
N ALA A 122 -10.34 8.29 -8.26
CA ALA A 122 -11.51 7.83 -9.01
C ALA A 122 -11.17 6.80 -10.10
N GLU A 123 -9.91 6.77 -10.54
CA GLU A 123 -9.43 5.82 -11.54
C GLU A 123 -8.91 4.52 -10.94
N ARG A 124 -8.74 4.46 -9.61
CA ARG A 124 -8.29 3.24 -8.93
C ARG A 124 -9.45 2.24 -8.88
N PRO A 125 -9.25 0.99 -9.33
CA PRO A 125 -10.27 -0.03 -9.26
C PRO A 125 -10.57 -0.42 -7.81
N LYS A 126 -11.80 -0.88 -7.55
CA LYS A 126 -12.16 -1.44 -6.24
C LYS A 126 -11.40 -2.75 -5.99
N ALA A 127 -11.23 -3.10 -4.72
CA ALA A 127 -10.60 -4.36 -4.31
C ALA A 127 -11.24 -5.59 -4.99
N SER A 128 -12.56 -5.61 -5.18
CA SER A 128 -13.26 -6.69 -5.86
C SER A 128 -12.81 -6.92 -7.31
N PHE A 129 -12.41 -5.86 -8.02
CA PHE A 129 -11.86 -5.98 -9.38
C PHE A 129 -10.41 -6.45 -9.34
N LEU A 130 -9.62 -5.95 -8.39
CA LEU A 130 -8.22 -6.35 -8.22
C LEU A 130 -8.08 -7.82 -7.79
N LEU A 131 -8.98 -8.34 -6.96
CA LEU A 131 -9.03 -9.76 -6.62
C LEU A 131 -9.23 -10.66 -7.86
N ALA A 132 -9.85 -10.14 -8.92
CA ALA A 132 -10.06 -10.88 -10.16
C ALA A 132 -8.89 -10.73 -11.17
N HIS A 133 -7.87 -9.94 -10.85
CA HIS A 133 -6.73 -9.64 -11.71
C HIS A 133 -5.83 -10.88 -11.93
N GLN A 134 -5.17 -10.97 -13.09
CA GLN A 134 -4.31 -12.11 -13.44
C GLN A 134 -3.20 -12.36 -12.44
N PHE A 135 -2.54 -11.29 -11.99
CA PHE A 135 -1.51 -11.34 -10.93
C PHE A 135 -1.97 -12.09 -9.67
N VAL A 136 -3.23 -11.92 -9.25
CA VAL A 136 -3.79 -12.59 -8.06
C VAL A 136 -4.31 -13.99 -8.39
N LYS A 137 -4.86 -14.19 -9.59
CA LYS A 137 -5.38 -15.52 -9.99
C LYS A 137 -4.29 -16.55 -10.25
N GLN A 138 -3.12 -16.12 -10.70
CA GLN A 138 -2.02 -17.02 -11.03
C GLN A 138 -1.29 -17.56 -9.80
N SER A 139 -1.35 -16.89 -8.64
CA SER A 139 -0.68 -17.32 -7.41
C SER A 139 -1.33 -18.52 -6.72
N HIS A 140 -2.55 -18.91 -7.10
CA HIS A 140 -3.25 -20.07 -6.54
C HIS A 140 -2.81 -21.42 -7.13
N LYS A 141 -1.85 -21.44 -8.06
CA LYS A 141 -1.34 -22.68 -8.67
C LYS A 141 -0.13 -23.28 -7.96
N ASP A 142 0.52 -22.52 -7.08
CA ASP A 142 1.68 -22.99 -6.32
C ASP A 142 1.30 -23.14 -4.83
N ASP A 143 1.62 -24.31 -4.26
CA ASP A 143 1.34 -24.67 -2.88
C ASP A 143 2.08 -23.73 -1.90
N PRO A 144 1.39 -23.06 -0.96
CA PRO A 144 2.00 -22.11 -0.01
C PRO A 144 3.09 -22.75 0.89
N LEU A 145 3.19 -24.07 0.95
CA LEU A 145 4.19 -24.80 1.74
C LEU A 145 5.58 -24.93 1.08
N SER A 146 5.74 -24.48 -0.17
CA SER A 146 7.03 -24.60 -0.88
C SER A 146 8.12 -23.65 -0.34
N CYS A 147 7.75 -22.48 0.18
CA CYS A 147 8.73 -21.43 0.52
C CYS A 147 9.29 -21.50 1.96
N THR A 148 8.67 -22.22 2.89
CA THR A 148 9.12 -22.27 4.30
C THR A 148 10.22 -23.31 4.54
N HIS A 149 10.47 -24.22 3.61
CA HIS A 149 11.49 -25.25 3.73
C HIS A 149 12.93 -24.78 3.47
N HIS A 150 13.14 -23.52 3.06
CA HIS A 150 14.48 -22.97 2.79
C HIS A 150 15.02 -22.01 3.86
N LEU A 151 14.30 -21.84 4.97
CA LEU A 151 14.69 -20.93 6.07
C LEU A 151 14.97 -21.68 7.39
N MET A 152 15.04 -23.01 7.38
CA MET A 152 15.32 -23.83 8.57
C MET A 152 16.54 -24.76 8.45
N ASP A 153 17.37 -24.61 7.41
CA ASP A 153 18.66 -25.31 7.30
C ASP A 153 19.84 -24.33 7.39
#